data_AF-A0A0L7LMD5-F1
#
_entry.id   AF-A0A0L7LMD5-F1
#
_cell.length_a   1.000
_cell.length_b   1.000
_cell.length_c   1.000
_cell.angle_alpha   90.00
_cell.angle_beta   90.00
_cell.angle_gamma   90.00
#
_symmetry.space_group_name_H-M   'P 1'
#
loop_
_entity.id
_entity.type
_entity.pdbx_description
1 polymer ?
#
loop_
_entity_poly.entity_id
_entity_poly.type
_entity_poly.pdbx_seq_one_letter_code
_entity_poly.pdbx_strand_id
1 'polypeptide(L)'
;MKDIRNYIMNLVKTALDKNRLLKSAMKGIGKGKTAITCLKYVQGVRQGDRQKVLQICTLYYKNLYSNDTSSQPMGIEEYVYSDKISPITNHSKLGLETHRAIVSLKYNRSPGDDGITTEALKAGEQVLLPHHLV
;
A
#
# COMPACT_ATOMS: atom_id res chain seq x y z
N MET A 1 -1.52 -8.02 -46.74
CA MET A 1 -2.12 -7.47 -45.49
C MET A 1 -3.06 -8.43 -44.73
N LYS A 2 -3.14 -9.73 -45.06
CA LYS A 2 -4.01 -10.71 -44.36
C LYS A 2 -3.28 -11.47 -43.24
N ASP A 3 -1.94 -11.55 -43.32
CA ASP A 3 -1.10 -12.24 -42.34
C ASP A 3 -1.02 -11.59 -40.97
N ILE A 4 -0.88 -10.25 -40.90
CA ILE A 4 -0.73 -9.56 -39.61
C ILE A 4 -1.96 -9.76 -38.72
N ARG A 5 -3.16 -9.70 -39.32
CA ARG A 5 -4.40 -9.95 -38.58
C ARG A 5 -4.50 -11.39 -38.10
N ASN A 6 -4.13 -12.37 -38.94
CA ASN A 6 -4.09 -13.77 -38.53
C ASN A 6 -3.05 -14.03 -37.44
N TYR A 7 -1.90 -13.38 -37.51
CA TYR A 7 -0.85 -13.46 -36.50
C TYR A 7 -1.32 -12.90 -35.16
N ILE A 8 -1.91 -11.70 -35.15
CA ILE A 8 -2.46 -11.08 -33.93
C ILE A 8 -3.58 -11.94 -33.35
N MET A 9 -4.48 -12.46 -34.20
CA MET A 9 -5.59 -13.29 -33.75
C MET A 9 -5.12 -14.63 -33.16
N ASN A 10 -4.09 -15.25 -33.76
CA ASN A 10 -3.45 -16.44 -33.21
C ASN A 10 -2.69 -16.15 -31.92
N LEU A 11 -2.02 -15.01 -31.80
CA LEU A 11 -1.34 -14.60 -30.58
C LEU A 11 -2.32 -14.44 -29.42
N VAL A 12 -3.44 -13.76 -29.65
CA VAL A 12 -4.52 -13.59 -28.67
C VAL A 12 -5.13 -14.94 -28.28
N LYS A 13 -5.42 -15.80 -29.27
CA LYS A 13 -5.94 -17.14 -29.04
C LYS A 13 -4.99 -18.00 -28.20
N THR A 14 -3.70 -17.97 -28.53
CA THR A 14 -2.65 -18.70 -27.81
C THR A 14 -2.47 -18.18 -26.38
N ALA A 15 -2.57 -16.86 -26.17
CA ALA A 15 -2.50 -16.25 -24.85
C ALA A 15 -3.70 -16.63 -23.97
N LEU A 16 -4.90 -16.70 -24.56
CA LEU A 16 -6.10 -17.16 -23.86
C LEU A 16 -6.04 -18.66 -23.52
N ASP A 17 -5.59 -19.49 -24.46
CA ASP A 17 -5.47 -20.94 -24.25
C ASP A 17 -4.39 -21.29 -23.21
N LYS A 18 -3.26 -20.57 -23.18
CA LYS A 18 -2.20 -20.76 -22.16
C LYS A 18 -2.59 -20.25 -20.76
N ASN A 19 -3.53 -19.31 -20.68
CA ASN A 19 -4.05 -18.75 -19.42
C ASN A 19 -5.42 -19.31 -19.03
N ARG A 20 -5.84 -20.42 -19.64
CA ARG A 20 -7.16 -21.04 -19.44
C ARG A 20 -7.42 -21.48 -17.99
N LEU A 21 -6.39 -21.59 -17.15
CA LEU A 21 -6.50 -21.90 -15.73
C LEU A 21 -6.15 -20.67 -14.89
N LEU A 22 -7.02 -20.30 -13.95
CA LEU A 22 -6.81 -19.21 -12.96
C LEU A 22 -5.41 -19.31 -12.31
N LYS A 23 -4.96 -20.53 -12.02
CA LYS A 23 -3.64 -20.84 -11.46
C LYS A 23 -2.46 -20.40 -12.34
N SER A 24 -2.62 -20.44 -13.67
CA SER A 24 -1.63 -19.98 -14.65
C SER A 24 -1.62 -18.45 -14.73
N ALA A 25 -2.79 -17.83 -14.76
CA ALA A 25 -2.93 -16.37 -14.74
C ALA A 25 -2.36 -15.75 -13.45
N MET A 26 -2.51 -16.43 -12.31
CA MET A 26 -1.91 -16.03 -11.03
C MET A 26 -0.37 -16.16 -11.00
N LYS A 27 0.22 -17.01 -11.86
CA LYS A 27 1.67 -17.25 -11.91
C LYS A 27 2.45 -16.09 -12.55
N GLY A 28 1.78 -15.24 -13.32
CA GLY A 28 2.36 -14.02 -13.92
C GLY A 28 2.22 -12.76 -13.06
N ILE A 29 1.60 -12.87 -11.88
CA ILE A 29 1.44 -11.74 -10.97
C ILE A 29 2.80 -11.48 -10.31
N GLY A 30 3.37 -10.29 -10.56
CA GLY A 30 4.67 -9.90 -10.02
C GLY A 30 4.75 -10.04 -8.50
N LYS A 31 5.95 -10.32 -7.96
CA LYS A 31 6.19 -10.47 -6.52
C LYS A 31 5.54 -9.31 -5.75
N GLY A 32 4.67 -9.62 -4.80
CA GLY A 32 3.97 -8.65 -3.95
C GLY A 32 2.56 -8.25 -4.42
N LYS A 33 2.11 -8.67 -5.60
CA LYS A 33 0.72 -8.46 -6.04
C LYS A 33 -0.10 -9.72 -5.76
N THR A 34 -1.32 -9.56 -5.24
CA THR A 34 -2.26 -10.67 -4.99
C THR A 34 -3.50 -10.49 -5.86
N ALA A 35 -3.99 -11.57 -6.46
CA ALA A 35 -5.25 -11.52 -7.21
C ALA A 35 -6.41 -11.36 -6.23
N ILE A 36 -7.27 -10.38 -6.47
CA ILE A 36 -8.53 -10.25 -5.74
C ILE A 36 -9.49 -11.32 -6.25
N THR A 37 -9.66 -12.39 -5.47
CA THR A 37 -10.58 -13.50 -5.79
C THR A 37 -11.98 -13.29 -5.22
N CYS A 38 -12.12 -12.42 -4.22
CA CYS A 38 -13.41 -12.05 -3.64
C CYS A 38 -13.30 -10.72 -2.88
N LEU A 39 -14.40 -9.97 -2.81
CA LEU A 39 -14.51 -8.74 -2.01
C LEU A 39 -15.77 -8.76 -1.16
N LYS A 40 -15.74 -8.08 -0.01
CA LYS A 40 -16.93 -7.78 0.78
C LYS A 40 -17.51 -6.44 0.32
N TYR A 41 -18.80 -6.41 0.03
CA TYR A 41 -19.51 -5.17 -0.30
C TYR A 41 -20.17 -4.55 0.95
N VAL A 42 -20.82 -3.38 0.80
CA VAL A 42 -21.35 -2.47 1.83
C VAL A 42 -22.18 -3.14 2.95
N GLN A 43 -22.74 -4.34 2.72
CA GLN A 43 -23.51 -5.10 3.72
C GLN A 43 -22.75 -6.32 4.29
N GLY A 44 -21.44 -6.40 4.12
CA GLY A 44 -20.62 -7.53 4.56
C GLY A 44 -20.74 -8.79 3.68
N VAL A 45 -21.60 -8.78 2.66
CA VAL A 45 -21.80 -9.89 1.73
C VAL A 45 -20.57 -10.08 0.84
N ARG A 46 -20.03 -11.30 0.84
CA ARG A 46 -18.85 -11.70 0.04
C ARG A 46 -19.28 -11.97 -1.40
N GLN A 47 -18.66 -11.28 -2.35
CA GLN A 47 -18.87 -11.46 -3.78
C GLN A 47 -17.62 -12.12 -4.40
N GLY A 48 -17.79 -13.32 -4.96
CA GLY A 48 -16.76 -14.05 -5.71
C GLY A 48 -16.98 -14.01 -7.22
N ASP A 49 -18.11 -13.47 -7.68
CA ASP A 49 -18.39 -13.28 -9.10
C ASP A 49 -17.47 -12.18 -9.65
N ARG A 50 -16.71 -12.52 -10.69
CA ARG A 50 -15.72 -11.63 -11.30
C ARG A 50 -16.32 -10.32 -11.83
N GLN A 51 -17.52 -10.37 -12.43
CA GLN A 51 -18.17 -9.17 -12.97
C GLN A 51 -18.64 -8.26 -11.84
N LYS A 52 -19.19 -8.84 -10.78
CA LYS A 52 -19.61 -8.07 -9.59
C LYS A 52 -18.42 -7.47 -8.85
N VAL A 53 -17.33 -8.21 -8.71
CA VAL A 53 -16.07 -7.71 -8.12
C VAL A 53 -15.56 -6.50 -8.91
N LEU A 54 -15.57 -6.57 -10.24
CA LEU A 54 -15.18 -5.45 -11.08
C LEU A 54 -16.08 -4.23 -10.88
N GLN A 55 -17.40 -4.40 -10.85
CA GLN A 55 -18.35 -3.32 -10.59
C GLN A 55 -18.12 -2.66 -9.23
N ILE A 56 -17.83 -3.45 -8.19
CA ILE A 56 -17.51 -2.95 -6.85
C ILE A 56 -16.23 -2.11 -6.89
N CYS A 57 -15.17 -2.59 -7.54
CA CYS A 57 -13.93 -1.82 -7.72
C CYS A 57 -14.18 -0.53 -8.49
N THR A 58 -14.93 -0.59 -9.59
CA THR A 58 -15.28 0.59 -10.40
C THR A 58 -16.05 1.62 -9.58
N LEU A 59 -17.05 1.20 -8.80
CA LEU A 59 -17.82 2.08 -7.94
C LEU A 59 -16.95 2.70 -6.85
N TYR A 60 -16.07 1.92 -6.24
CA TYR A 60 -15.12 2.39 -5.23
C TYR A 60 -14.22 3.50 -5.80
N TYR A 61 -13.54 3.25 -6.92
CA TYR A 61 -12.65 4.23 -7.53
C TYR A 61 -13.42 5.43 -8.11
N LYS A 62 -14.62 5.20 -8.66
CA LYS A 62 -15.50 6.30 -9.06
C LYS A 62 -15.77 7.21 -7.88
N ASN A 63 -16.18 6.68 -6.73
CA ASN A 63 -16.44 7.50 -5.54
C ASN A 63 -15.17 8.17 -5.00
N LEU A 64 -14.03 7.47 -5.01
CA LEU A 64 -12.74 8.00 -4.57
C LEU A 64 -12.36 9.25 -5.37
N TYR A 65 -12.44 9.19 -6.70
CA TYR A 65 -12.03 10.27 -7.58
C TYR A 65 -13.15 11.25 -7.96
N SER A 66 -14.43 10.92 -7.70
CA SER A 66 -15.54 11.86 -7.91
C SER A 66 -15.57 12.95 -6.84
N ASN A 67 -15.07 12.66 -5.63
CA ASN A 67 -15.03 13.63 -4.52
C ASN A 67 -13.91 14.69 -4.67
N ASP A 68 -12.94 14.47 -5.56
CA ASP A 68 -11.85 15.42 -5.87
C ASP A 68 -12.25 16.51 -6.89
N THR A 69 -13.52 16.54 -7.34
CA THR A 69 -14.02 17.65 -8.17
C THR A 69 -14.48 18.87 -7.36
N SER A 70 -14.47 18.79 -6.03
CA SER A 70 -14.35 20.03 -5.26
C SER A 70 -12.91 20.50 -5.40
N SER A 71 -12.73 21.59 -6.13
CA SER A 71 -11.51 22.38 -6.15
C SER A 71 -11.22 22.85 -4.72
N GLN A 72 -10.71 21.97 -3.87
CA GLN A 72 -9.70 22.40 -2.92
C GLN A 72 -8.60 22.95 -3.83
N PRO A 73 -8.26 24.24 -3.74
CA PRO A 73 -7.07 24.69 -4.43
C PRO A 73 -5.98 23.71 -4.01
N MET A 74 -5.29 23.11 -4.99
CA MET A 74 -3.90 22.73 -4.76
C MET A 74 -3.20 24.05 -4.44
N GLY A 75 -3.35 24.50 -3.19
CA GLY A 75 -2.32 25.29 -2.57
C GLY A 75 -1.08 24.47 -2.81
N ILE A 76 -0.13 25.06 -3.50
CA ILE A 76 1.24 24.85 -3.10
C ILE A 76 1.23 25.29 -1.63
N GLU A 77 0.86 24.38 -0.72
CA GLU A 77 1.30 24.48 0.65
C GLU A 77 2.80 24.32 0.49
N GLU A 78 3.48 25.45 0.34
CA GLU A 78 4.85 25.59 0.76
C GLU A 78 4.95 24.78 2.04
N TYR A 79 5.70 23.68 1.98
CA TYR A 79 5.91 22.84 3.15
C TYR A 79 6.68 23.71 4.13
N VAL A 80 5.94 24.49 4.92
CA VAL A 80 6.49 25.29 6.00
C VAL A 80 6.95 24.25 6.99
N TYR A 81 8.26 24.04 7.03
CA TYR A 81 8.87 23.27 8.10
C TYR A 81 8.43 23.95 9.39
N SER A 82 7.42 23.38 10.04
CA SER A 82 7.03 23.86 11.34
C SER A 82 8.24 23.63 12.22
N ASP A 83 8.87 24.71 12.70
CA ASP A 83 9.92 24.65 13.73
C ASP A 83 9.43 23.89 14.98
N LYS A 84 8.12 23.63 15.06
CA LYS A 84 7.46 22.80 16.05
C LYS A 84 6.92 21.54 15.38
N ILE A 85 7.80 20.56 15.20
CA ILE A 85 7.37 19.18 14.92
C ILE A 85 6.53 18.73 16.12
N SER A 86 5.27 18.37 15.89
CA SER A 86 4.43 17.83 16.97
C SER A 86 5.08 16.56 17.52
N PRO A 87 5.15 16.37 18.85
CA PRO A 87 5.75 15.18 19.43
C PRO A 87 5.15 13.90 18.83
N ILE A 88 5.99 12.91 18.58
CA ILE A 88 5.52 11.58 18.16
C ILE A 88 4.87 10.93 19.39
N THR A 89 3.57 11.14 19.55
CA THR A 89 2.80 10.56 20.65
C THR A 89 2.48 9.10 20.33
N ASN A 90 2.59 8.19 21.31
CA ASN A 90 2.24 6.77 21.15
C ASN A 90 0.77 6.52 20.74
N HIS A 91 -0.13 7.49 20.95
CA HIS A 91 -1.53 7.42 20.48
C HIS A 91 -1.69 7.67 18.99
N SER A 92 -0.69 8.30 18.36
CA SER A 92 -0.64 8.38 16.91
C SER A 92 -0.28 7.01 16.35
N LYS A 93 -0.89 6.63 15.22
CA LYS A 93 -0.47 5.44 14.46
C LYS A 93 1.04 5.44 14.20
N LEU A 94 1.62 6.64 14.01
CA LEU A 94 3.05 6.84 13.83
C LEU A 94 3.86 6.49 15.07
N GLY A 95 3.40 6.84 16.29
CA GLY A 95 4.10 6.49 17.52
C GLY A 95 4.17 4.98 17.77
N LEU A 96 3.06 4.27 17.50
CA LEU A 96 3.04 2.81 17.60
C LEU A 96 3.96 2.14 16.56
N GLU A 97 4.02 2.67 15.34
CA GLU A 97 4.92 2.20 14.29
C GLU A 97 6.38 2.43 14.69
N THR A 98 6.71 3.63 15.16
CA THR A 98 8.05 4.01 15.62
C THR A 98 8.50 3.13 16.79
N HIS A 99 7.65 2.92 17.80
CA HIS A 99 7.94 2.02 18.93
C HIS A 99 8.27 0.60 18.45
N ARG A 100 7.41 0.03 17.57
CA ARG A 100 7.63 -1.31 17.02
C ARG A 100 8.94 -1.40 16.23
N ALA A 101 9.25 -0.37 15.45
CA ALA A 101 10.48 -0.29 14.69
C ALA A 101 11.69 -0.28 15.62
N ILE A 102 11.71 0.61 16.64
CA ILE A 102 12.78 0.71 17.63
C ILE A 102 13.00 -0.61 18.35
N VAL A 103 11.93 -1.24 18.88
CA VAL A 103 12.01 -2.53 19.59
C VAL A 103 12.57 -3.63 18.70
N SER A 104 12.21 -3.64 17.41
CA SER A 104 12.64 -4.67 16.45
C SER A 104 14.15 -4.63 16.12
N LEU A 105 14.83 -3.53 16.42
CA LEU A 105 16.26 -3.40 16.15
C LEU A 105 17.08 -4.39 16.97
N LYS A 106 18.07 -5.02 16.34
CA LYS A 106 19.01 -5.92 17.02
C LYS A 106 20.12 -5.10 17.65
N TYR A 107 20.48 -5.46 18.89
CA TYR A 107 21.66 -4.92 19.57
C TYR A 107 22.96 -5.32 18.87
N ASN A 108 24.05 -4.61 19.19
CA ASN A 108 25.42 -4.84 18.68
C ASN A 108 25.52 -4.76 17.16
N ARG A 109 24.76 -3.85 16.55
CA ARG A 109 24.93 -3.51 15.14
C ARG A 109 25.88 -2.33 15.01
N SER A 110 26.59 -2.30 13.89
CA SER A 110 27.39 -1.13 13.51
C SER A 110 26.48 0.11 13.48
N PRO A 111 26.97 1.26 13.97
CA PRO A 111 26.22 2.52 13.88
C PRO A 111 25.80 2.82 12.45
N GLY A 112 24.73 3.62 12.29
CA GLY A 112 24.36 4.20 11.01
C GLY A 112 25.44 5.15 10.47
N ASP A 113 25.24 5.65 9.25
CA ASP A 113 26.11 6.68 8.64
C ASP A 113 26.12 7.99 9.46
N ASP A 114 25.08 8.19 10.26
CA ASP A 114 24.93 9.26 11.25
C ASP A 114 25.70 9.00 12.57
N GLY A 115 26.34 7.84 12.71
CA GLY A 115 27.06 7.42 13.91
C GLY A 115 26.15 6.99 15.08
N ILE A 116 24.84 6.88 14.88
CA ILE A 116 23.89 6.52 15.94
C ILE A 116 23.82 5.01 16.09
N THR A 117 24.03 4.52 17.31
CA THR A 117 23.93 3.10 17.64
C THR A 117 22.49 2.68 17.94
N THR A 118 22.20 1.40 17.75
CA THR A 118 20.89 0.82 18.10
C THR A 118 20.56 0.97 19.58
N GLU A 119 21.58 0.92 20.44
CA GLU A 119 21.51 1.09 21.88
C GLU A 119 21.11 2.51 22.24
N ALA A 120 21.73 3.51 21.60
CA ALA A 120 21.41 4.92 21.80
C ALA A 120 19.97 5.22 21.36
N LEU A 121 19.53 4.66 20.22
CA LEU A 121 18.16 4.87 19.74
C LEU A 121 17.12 4.24 20.66
N LYS A 122 17.38 3.03 21.19
CA LYS A 122 16.51 2.39 22.19
C LYS A 122 16.50 3.11 23.53
N ALA A 123 17.65 3.61 23.99
CA ALA A 123 17.73 4.39 25.23
C ALA A 123 17.01 5.74 25.10
N GLY A 124 17.07 6.37 23.92
CA GLY A 124 16.38 7.62 23.60
C GLY A 124 14.89 7.48 23.28
N GLU A 125 14.33 6.26 23.31
CA GLU A 125 12.94 6.00 22.94
C GLU A 125 11.95 6.85 23.76
N GLN A 126 12.18 7.01 25.05
CA GLN A 126 11.31 7.80 25.93
C GLN A 126 11.34 9.30 25.61
N VAL A 127 12.44 9.79 25.02
CA VAL A 127 12.58 11.17 24.57
C VAL A 127 11.89 11.37 23.22
N LEU A 128 11.95 10.36 22.35
CA LEU A 128 11.31 10.35 21.03
C LEU A 128 9.79 10.14 21.13
N LEU A 129 9.33 9.38 22.12
CA LEU A 129 7.95 9.01 22.38
C LEU A 129 7.51 9.42 23.80
N PRO A 130 7.43 10.74 24.08
CA PRO A 130 7.32 11.26 25.45
C PRO A 130 6.01 10.92 26.18
N HIS A 131 4.97 10.51 25.46
CA HIS A 131 3.68 10.12 26.04
C HIS A 131 3.58 8.61 26.16
N HIS A 132 4.27 8.05 27.14
CA HIS A 132 4.07 6.68 27.58
C HIS A 132 2.80 6.65 28.45
N LEU A 133 1.72 6.03 27.97
CA LEU A 133 0.66 5.61 28.89
C LEU A 133 1.13 4.34 29.61
N VAL A 134 1.04 4.41 30.94
CA VAL A 134 0.90 3.28 31.86
C VAL A 134 -0.27 2.40 31.43
#